data_AF-A0A7K0DTT7-F1
#
_entry.id   AF-A0A7K0DTT7-F1
#
_cell.length_a   1.000
_cell.length_b   1.000
_cell.length_c   1.000
_cell.angle_alpha   90.00
_cell.angle_beta   90.00
_cell.angle_gamma   90.00
#
_symmetry.space_group_name_H-M   'P 1'
#
loop_
_entity.id
_entity.type
_entity.pdbx_description
1 polymer ?
#
loop_
_entity_poly.entity_id
_entity_poly.type
_entity_poly.pdbx_seq_one_letter_code
_entity_poly.pdbx_strand_id
1 'polypeptide(L)'
;MLVGDRSRFGIEYELDAVDPERPDRLPGHLRWWCGGDPVGRYDPAISIVAAAVATDRIAARAGRRRHPDLMAVPAADVVRIVTDALFTDNERTEEQIDADGRLYWPLFVGPRTESFDPWDVFVVEDETAARLIWCRIGHPEVRECALRRGEFDAVLRMFLDGLPFGGQ
;
A
#
# COMPACT_ATOMS: atom_id res chain seq x y z
N MET A 1 -5.68 5.85 16.59
CA MET A 1 -4.77 6.90 16.08
C MET A 1 -4.95 7.03 14.57
N LEU A 2 -4.82 8.24 14.03
CA LEU A 2 -4.87 8.50 12.58
C LEU A 2 -3.65 9.32 12.19
N VAL A 3 -2.92 8.88 11.16
CA VAL A 3 -1.88 9.65 10.48
C VAL A 3 -2.28 9.91 9.03
N GLY A 4 -1.95 11.09 8.50
CA GLY A 4 -2.39 11.53 7.17
C GLY A 4 -3.80 12.13 7.17
N ASP A 5 -4.50 12.00 6.04
CA ASP A 5 -5.82 12.59 5.79
C ASP A 5 -6.78 11.52 5.25
N ARG A 6 -7.89 11.28 5.96
CA ARG A 6 -8.89 10.28 5.55
C ARG A 6 -9.46 10.54 4.17
N SER A 7 -9.64 11.79 3.77
CA SER A 7 -10.21 12.16 2.47
C SER A 7 -9.23 11.96 1.31
N ARG A 8 -7.94 11.72 1.60
CA ARG A 8 -6.86 11.55 0.61
C ARG A 8 -6.16 10.23 0.85
N PHE A 9 -5.07 10.23 1.62
CA PHE A 9 -4.47 9.01 2.13
C PHE A 9 -4.18 9.13 3.62
N GLY A 10 -4.57 8.11 4.38
CA GLY A 10 -4.31 8.04 5.81
C GLY A 10 -4.21 6.61 6.30
N ILE A 11 -3.52 6.41 7.42
CA ILE A 11 -3.48 5.14 8.14
C ILE A 11 -4.13 5.36 9.48
N GLU A 12 -5.19 4.58 9.74
CA GLU A 12 -5.82 4.53 11.05
C GLU A 12 -5.44 3.22 11.72
N TYR A 13 -4.97 3.31 12.96
CA TYR A 13 -4.56 2.16 13.72
C TYR A 13 -4.80 2.34 15.22
N GLU A 14 -4.95 1.23 15.92
CA GLU A 14 -5.10 1.17 17.37
C GLU A 14 -4.25 0.02 17.89
N LEU A 15 -3.63 0.20 19.05
CA LEU A 15 -2.86 -0.85 19.71
C LEU A 15 -3.72 -1.41 20.84
N ASP A 16 -3.88 -2.72 20.87
CA ASP A 16 -4.54 -3.41 21.97
C ASP A 16 -3.61 -3.53 23.17
N ALA A 17 -4.18 -3.94 24.31
CA ALA A 17 -3.39 -4.28 25.49
C ALA A 17 -2.38 -5.39 25.15
N VAL A 18 -1.11 -5.11 25.41
CA VAL A 18 -0.03 -6.06 25.19
C VAL A 18 -0.08 -7.13 26.27
N ASP A 19 -0.13 -8.39 25.84
CA ASP A 19 0.05 -9.55 26.72
C ASP A 19 1.48 -9.52 27.28
N PRO A 20 1.67 -9.43 28.62
CA PRO A 20 2.99 -9.44 29.24
C PRO A 20 3.82 -10.69 28.91
N GLU A 21 3.17 -11.81 28.57
CA GLU A 21 3.85 -13.04 28.15
C GLU A 21 4.27 -13.04 26.67
N ARG A 22 3.76 -12.09 25.87
CA ARG A 22 4.04 -11.95 24.43
C ARG A 22 4.21 -10.48 24.01
N PRO A 23 5.20 -9.76 24.59
CA PRO A 23 5.38 -8.33 24.36
C PRO A 23 5.73 -7.96 22.90
N ASP A 24 6.17 -8.95 22.12
CA ASP A 24 6.59 -8.82 20.73
C ASP A 24 5.42 -8.77 19.72
N ARG A 25 4.21 -9.14 20.13
CA ARG A 25 3.11 -9.32 19.16
C ARG A 25 2.38 -8.06 18.75
N LEU A 26 2.41 -7.02 19.59
CA LEU A 26 1.59 -5.79 19.51
C LEU A 26 0.28 -6.02 18.73
N PRO A 27 -0.69 -6.73 19.33
CA PRO A 27 -2.01 -6.86 18.73
C PRO A 27 -2.63 -5.46 18.56
N GLY A 28 -3.42 -5.30 17.51
CA GLY A 28 -4.12 -4.06 17.27
C GLY A 28 -4.87 -4.07 15.96
N HIS A 29 -5.47 -2.94 15.64
CA HIS A 29 -6.31 -2.77 14.47
C HIS A 29 -5.64 -1.81 13.50
N LEU A 30 -5.77 -2.05 12.19
CA LEU A 30 -5.21 -1.15 11.19
C LEU A 30 -6.05 -1.18 9.91
N ARG A 31 -6.30 -0.01 9.35
CA ARG A 31 -6.83 0.15 7.99
C ARG A 31 -6.18 1.34 7.30
N TRP A 32 -6.24 1.32 5.97
CA TRP A 32 -5.93 2.51 5.17
C TRP A 32 -7.20 3.25 4.83
N TRP A 33 -7.08 4.55 4.69
CA TRP A 33 -8.07 5.42 4.10
C TRP A 33 -7.57 5.84 2.73
N CYS A 34 -8.32 5.52 1.69
CA CYS A 34 -8.00 5.84 0.29
C CYS A 34 -9.16 6.67 -0.28
N GLY A 35 -8.97 7.98 -0.46
CA GLY A 35 -10.01 8.87 -1.00
C GLY A 35 -11.28 8.94 -0.15
N GLY A 36 -11.19 8.71 1.16
CA GLY A 36 -12.35 8.58 2.06
C GLY A 36 -12.86 7.15 2.24
N ASP A 37 -12.41 6.19 1.43
CA ASP A 37 -12.82 4.79 1.54
C ASP A 37 -11.94 4.01 2.51
N PRO A 38 -12.52 3.16 3.37
CA PRO A 38 -11.74 2.23 4.17
C PRO A 38 -11.23 1.07 3.30
N VAL A 39 -9.92 0.90 3.28
CA VAL A 39 -9.20 -0.19 2.58
C VAL A 39 -8.50 -1.07 3.61
N GLY A 40 -8.75 -2.38 3.52
CA GLY A 40 -8.37 -3.36 4.53
C GLY A 40 -9.46 -3.64 5.57
N ARG A 41 -9.25 -4.67 6.38
CA ARG A 41 -10.14 -5.14 7.45
C ARG A 41 -9.63 -4.61 8.77
N TYR A 42 -10.44 -3.78 9.42
CA TYR A 42 -10.12 -3.24 10.75
C TYR A 42 -10.34 -4.27 11.85
N ASP A 43 -11.40 -5.08 11.75
CA ASP A 43 -11.72 -6.19 12.66
C ASP A 43 -11.56 -7.50 11.86
N PRO A 44 -10.51 -8.30 12.08
CA PRO A 44 -9.95 -8.64 13.39
C PRO A 44 -8.65 -7.90 13.75
N ALA A 45 -8.28 -7.99 15.03
CA ALA A 45 -6.96 -7.61 15.49
C ALA A 45 -5.87 -8.36 14.70
N ILE A 46 -4.85 -7.62 14.29
CA ILE A 46 -3.68 -8.07 13.56
C ILE A 46 -2.40 -7.82 14.37
N SER A 47 -1.28 -8.39 13.90
CA SER A 47 0.03 -7.96 14.39
C SER A 47 0.42 -6.63 13.76
N ILE A 48 0.46 -5.58 14.57
CA ILE A 48 0.90 -4.25 14.14
C ILE A 48 2.38 -4.27 13.73
N VAL A 49 3.19 -5.13 14.35
CA VAL A 49 4.59 -5.37 13.93
C VAL A 49 4.67 -5.89 12.50
N ALA A 50 3.86 -6.89 12.14
CA ALA A 50 3.85 -7.42 10.78
C ALA A 50 3.40 -6.36 9.76
N ALA A 51 2.38 -5.56 10.11
CA ALA A 51 1.94 -4.44 9.29
C ALA A 51 3.02 -3.36 9.14
N ALA A 52 3.78 -3.06 10.19
CA ALA A 52 4.90 -2.13 10.17
C ALA A 52 6.03 -2.63 9.25
N VAL A 53 6.42 -3.91 9.34
CA VAL A 53 7.42 -4.50 8.45
C VAL A 53 6.98 -4.47 6.99
N ALA A 54 5.71 -4.78 6.71
CA ALA A 54 5.16 -4.67 5.36
C ALA A 54 5.19 -3.22 4.87
N THR A 55 4.82 -2.27 5.73
CA THR A 55 4.81 -0.84 5.43
C THR A 55 6.22 -0.30 5.18
N ASP A 56 7.21 -0.71 5.98
CA ASP A 56 8.61 -0.33 5.82
C ASP A 56 9.16 -0.81 4.47
N ARG A 57 8.86 -2.05 4.06
CA ARG A 57 9.24 -2.57 2.74
C ARG A 57 8.62 -1.77 1.59
N ILE A 58 7.41 -1.27 1.75
CA ILE A 58 6.74 -0.41 0.76
C ILE A 58 7.41 0.97 0.74
N ALA A 59 7.68 1.55 1.91
CA ALA A 59 8.34 2.85 2.07
C ALA A 59 9.78 2.85 1.55
N ALA A 60 10.50 1.72 1.65
CA ALA A 60 11.84 1.54 1.09
C ALA A 60 11.88 1.66 -0.45
N ARG A 61 10.72 1.56 -1.12
CA ARG A 61 10.57 1.76 -2.57
C ARG A 61 10.15 3.19 -2.94
N ALA A 62 10.07 4.10 -1.98
CA ALA A 62 9.77 5.51 -2.21
C ALA A 62 10.66 6.10 -3.32
N GLY A 63 10.07 6.95 -4.17
CA GLY A 63 10.75 7.55 -5.32
C GLY A 63 10.99 6.62 -6.52
N ARG A 64 10.68 5.32 -6.42
CA ARG A 64 10.72 4.37 -7.55
C ARG A 64 9.37 4.21 -8.26
N ARG A 65 8.39 5.04 -7.91
CA ARG A 65 7.02 4.99 -8.45
C ARG A 65 6.76 5.97 -9.59
N ARG A 66 7.82 6.60 -10.11
CA ARG A 66 7.73 7.58 -11.19
C ARG A 66 7.48 6.88 -12.53
N HIS A 67 6.26 7.00 -13.03
CA HIS A 67 5.81 6.44 -14.32
C HIS A 67 4.87 7.44 -15.01
N PRO A 68 5.43 8.49 -15.63
CA PRO A 68 4.64 9.58 -16.23
C PRO A 68 3.67 9.07 -17.32
N ASP A 69 4.06 8.02 -18.04
CA ASP A 69 3.22 7.42 -19.08
C ASP A 69 1.95 6.80 -18.49
N LEU A 70 2.01 6.26 -17.28
CA LEU A 70 0.85 5.68 -16.59
C LEU A 70 -0.04 6.74 -15.93
N MET A 71 0.43 7.97 -15.74
CA MET A 71 -0.37 9.03 -15.12
C MET A 71 -1.59 9.44 -15.96
N ALA A 72 -1.50 9.33 -17.29
CA ALA A 72 -2.60 9.62 -18.21
C ALA A 72 -3.49 8.39 -18.53
N VAL A 73 -3.08 7.20 -18.11
CA VAL A 73 -3.80 5.95 -18.39
C VAL A 73 -5.01 5.80 -17.44
N PRO A 74 -6.19 5.38 -17.91
CA PRO A 74 -7.34 5.11 -17.03
C PRO A 74 -6.97 4.17 -15.88
N ALA A 75 -7.51 4.40 -14.68
CA ALA A 75 -7.14 3.63 -13.48
C ALA A 75 -7.31 2.11 -13.68
N ALA A 76 -8.40 1.68 -14.33
CA ALA A 76 -8.64 0.27 -14.61
C ALA A 76 -7.58 -0.34 -15.54
N ASP A 77 -7.07 0.42 -16.51
CA ASP A 77 -5.98 -0.02 -17.37
C ASP A 77 -4.65 -0.08 -16.62
N VAL A 78 -4.38 0.86 -15.70
CA VAL A 78 -3.19 0.79 -14.84
C VAL A 78 -3.22 -0.48 -13.99
N VAL A 79 -4.35 -0.78 -13.34
CA VAL A 79 -4.53 -2.01 -12.56
C VAL A 79 -4.21 -3.21 -13.45
N ARG A 80 -4.86 -3.34 -14.62
CA ARG A 80 -4.65 -4.44 -15.55
C ARG A 80 -3.19 -4.58 -15.98
N ILE A 81 -2.56 -3.49 -16.44
CA ILE A 81 -1.15 -3.49 -16.89
C ILE A 81 -0.24 -3.99 -15.78
N VAL A 82 -0.37 -3.46 -14.57
CA VAL A 82 0.48 -3.82 -13.44
C VAL A 82 0.21 -5.25 -13.00
N THR A 83 -1.06 -5.67 -12.89
CA THR A 83 -1.39 -7.04 -12.48
C THR A 83 -0.96 -8.08 -13.50
N ASP A 84 -1.13 -7.80 -14.79
CA ASP A 84 -0.69 -8.70 -15.86
C ASP A 84 0.84 -8.85 -15.85
N ALA A 85 1.55 -7.74 -15.67
CA ALA A 85 2.99 -7.75 -15.58
C ALA A 85 3.51 -8.49 -14.32
N LEU A 86 2.79 -8.48 -13.20
CA LEU A 86 3.28 -9.07 -11.95
C LEU A 86 2.78 -10.49 -11.66
N PHE A 87 1.59 -10.86 -12.13
CA PHE A 87 0.90 -12.07 -11.65
C PHE A 87 0.41 -13.00 -12.76
N THR A 88 0.23 -12.53 -13.99
CA THR A 88 -0.31 -13.38 -15.06
C THR A 88 0.79 -14.25 -15.67
N ASP A 89 0.68 -15.56 -15.60
CA ASP A 89 1.61 -16.44 -16.32
C ASP A 89 1.36 -16.35 -17.83
N ASN A 90 2.32 -15.78 -18.55
CA ASN A 90 2.25 -15.49 -19.98
C ASN A 90 3.42 -16.15 -20.72
N GLU A 91 3.94 -17.28 -20.22
CA GLU A 91 5.10 -17.98 -20.81
C GLU A 91 6.35 -17.08 -20.94
N ARG A 92 6.48 -16.11 -20.03
CA ARG A 92 7.55 -15.12 -20.02
C ARG A 92 8.86 -15.76 -19.55
N THR A 93 9.99 -15.29 -20.10
CA THR A 93 11.30 -15.71 -19.60
C THR A 93 11.58 -15.11 -18.22
N GLU A 94 12.52 -15.69 -17.48
CA GLU A 94 12.95 -15.16 -16.18
C GLU A 94 13.43 -13.70 -16.30
N GLU A 95 14.15 -13.36 -17.37
CA GLU A 95 14.62 -11.99 -17.62
C GLU A 95 13.47 -10.99 -17.84
N GLN A 96 12.39 -11.44 -18.49
CA GLN A 96 11.19 -10.62 -18.70
C GLN A 96 10.44 -10.41 -17.39
N ILE A 97 10.28 -11.47 -16.59
CA ILE A 97 9.66 -11.40 -15.27
C ILE A 97 10.45 -10.44 -14.37
N ASP A 98 11.77 -10.52 -14.38
CA ASP A 98 12.64 -9.64 -13.62
C ASP A 98 12.58 -8.18 -14.09
N ALA A 99 12.50 -7.95 -15.41
CA ALA A 99 12.35 -6.62 -15.97
C ALA A 99 11.01 -5.99 -15.59
N ASP A 100 9.92 -6.73 -15.74
CA ASP A 100 8.57 -6.31 -15.33
C ASP A 100 8.52 -6.06 -13.82
N GLY A 101 9.12 -6.96 -13.03
CA GLY A 101 9.21 -6.82 -11.59
C GLY A 101 9.90 -5.53 -11.16
N ARG A 102 11.03 -5.17 -11.77
CA ARG A 102 11.73 -3.91 -11.47
C ARG A 102 10.88 -2.67 -11.80
N LEU A 103 10.07 -2.74 -12.86
CA LEU A 103 9.24 -1.62 -13.31
C LEU A 103 7.98 -1.45 -12.45
N TYR A 104 7.30 -2.56 -12.15
CA TYR A 104 5.92 -2.53 -11.66
C TYR A 104 5.76 -2.88 -10.18
N TRP A 105 6.68 -3.64 -9.56
CA TRP A 105 6.60 -3.90 -8.11
C TRP A 105 6.65 -2.65 -7.22
N PRO A 106 7.35 -1.56 -7.58
CA PRO A 106 7.28 -0.32 -6.82
C PRO A 106 5.89 0.31 -6.80
N LEU A 107 5.10 0.12 -7.87
CA LEU A 107 3.76 0.67 -8.02
C LEU A 107 2.74 -0.08 -7.19
N PHE A 108 2.91 -1.41 -7.05
CA PHE A 108 2.05 -2.24 -6.22
C PHE A 108 2.38 -2.04 -4.73
N VAL A 109 1.51 -1.32 -4.02
CA VAL A 109 1.71 -0.92 -2.61
C VAL A 109 0.72 -1.59 -1.65
N GLY A 110 -0.16 -2.47 -2.12
CA GLY A 110 -1.03 -3.24 -1.25
C GLY A 110 -0.21 -4.10 -0.28
N PRO A 111 -0.34 -3.93 1.06
CA PRO A 111 0.29 -4.83 2.01
C PRO A 111 -0.23 -6.24 1.74
N ARG A 112 0.65 -7.21 1.45
CA ARG A 112 0.27 -8.61 1.25
C ARG A 112 0.06 -9.29 2.61
N THR A 113 -0.83 -8.74 3.42
CA THR A 113 -1.22 -9.25 4.75
C THR A 113 -2.70 -9.63 4.72
N GLU A 114 -3.10 -10.54 5.61
CA GLU A 114 -4.50 -11.01 5.69
C GLU A 114 -5.51 -9.88 5.93
N SER A 115 -5.11 -8.80 6.61
CA SER A 115 -5.94 -7.60 6.81
C SER A 115 -6.20 -6.84 5.52
N PHE A 116 -5.28 -6.87 4.55
CA PHE A 116 -5.44 -6.14 3.30
C PHE A 116 -5.94 -7.03 2.17
N ASP A 117 -6.00 -8.35 2.36
CA ASP A 117 -6.71 -9.25 1.47
C ASP A 117 -8.24 -9.06 1.60
N PRO A 118 -8.97 -8.62 0.55
CA PRO A 118 -8.67 -8.80 -0.87
C PRO A 118 -8.56 -7.48 -1.64
N TRP A 119 -7.63 -6.60 -1.27
CA TRP A 119 -7.40 -5.32 -1.94
C TRP A 119 -6.07 -5.30 -2.67
N ASP A 120 -6.11 -4.83 -3.91
CA ASP A 120 -4.92 -4.37 -4.63
C ASP A 120 -4.90 -2.84 -4.56
N VAL A 121 -3.72 -2.31 -4.21
CA VAL A 121 -3.50 -0.86 -4.06
C VAL A 121 -2.26 -0.48 -4.83
N PHE A 122 -2.35 0.61 -5.59
CA PHE A 122 -1.30 1.08 -6.48
C PHE A 122 -1.04 2.56 -6.24
N VAL A 123 0.24 2.96 -6.36
CA VAL A 123 0.64 4.36 -6.39
C VAL A 123 1.48 4.61 -7.63
N VAL A 124 1.05 5.56 -8.46
CA VAL A 124 1.77 6.02 -9.64
C VAL A 124 2.10 7.50 -9.45
N GLU A 125 3.32 7.91 -9.80
CA GLU A 125 3.77 9.30 -9.65
C GLU A 125 4.31 9.89 -10.97
N ASP A 126 4.19 11.21 -11.12
CA ASP A 126 5.02 12.00 -12.04
C ASP A 126 5.94 12.96 -11.26
N GLU A 127 6.32 14.08 -11.87
CA GLU A 127 7.18 15.09 -11.23
C GLU A 127 6.48 15.87 -10.11
N THR A 128 5.16 16.02 -10.19
CA THR A 128 4.38 16.96 -9.37
C THR A 128 3.25 16.29 -8.58
N ALA A 129 2.69 15.21 -9.10
CA ALA A 129 1.49 14.57 -8.59
C ALA A 129 1.68 13.06 -8.42
N ALA A 130 0.74 12.48 -7.68
CA ALA A 130 0.60 11.05 -7.53
C ALA A 130 -0.87 10.63 -7.65
N ARG A 131 -1.11 9.41 -8.09
CA ARG A 131 -2.43 8.76 -8.11
C ARG A 131 -2.40 7.58 -7.18
N LEU A 132 -3.32 7.54 -6.23
CA LEU A 132 -3.61 6.36 -5.43
C LEU A 132 -4.80 5.65 -6.08
N ILE A 133 -4.61 4.39 -6.44
CA ILE A 133 -5.61 3.56 -7.13
C ILE A 133 -5.85 2.32 -6.27
N TRP A 134 -7.10 1.93 -6.09
CA TRP A 134 -7.43 0.71 -5.34
C TRP A 134 -8.63 0.00 -5.94
N CYS A 135 -8.62 -1.31 -5.80
CA CYS A 135 -9.73 -2.17 -6.21
C CYS A 135 -9.78 -3.41 -5.33
N ARG A 136 -10.98 -3.97 -5.19
CA ARG A 136 -11.18 -5.25 -4.52
C ARG A 136 -10.97 -6.37 -5.54
N ILE A 137 -10.12 -7.34 -5.21
CA ILE A 137 -9.82 -8.49 -6.08
C ILE A 137 -11.13 -9.21 -6.41
N GLY A 138 -11.31 -9.52 -7.70
CA GLY A 138 -12.52 -10.16 -8.22
C GLY A 138 -13.71 -9.22 -8.43
N HIS A 139 -13.57 -7.91 -8.17
CA HIS A 139 -14.61 -6.91 -8.45
C HIS A 139 -14.17 -5.97 -9.58
N PRO A 140 -15.09 -5.54 -10.45
CA PRO A 140 -14.78 -4.66 -11.58
C PRO A 140 -14.57 -3.19 -11.18
N GLU A 141 -14.94 -2.82 -9.96
CA GLU A 141 -14.89 -1.43 -9.50
C GLU A 141 -13.46 -1.03 -9.12
N VAL A 142 -12.92 -0.07 -9.86
CA VAL A 142 -11.63 0.57 -9.59
C VAL A 142 -11.89 2.00 -9.17
N ARG A 143 -11.29 2.40 -8.04
CA ARG A 143 -11.38 3.75 -7.49
C ARG A 143 -10.01 4.40 -7.48
N GLU A 144 -10.00 5.72 -7.55
CA GLU A 144 -8.77 6.49 -7.49
C GLU A 144 -8.95 7.84 -6.78
N CYS A 145 -7.84 8.37 -6.25
CA CYS A 145 -7.78 9.73 -5.75
C CYS A 145 -6.42 10.37 -6.06
N ALA A 146 -6.43 11.70 -6.17
CA ALA A 146 -5.23 12.48 -6.45
C ALA A 146 -4.47 12.82 -5.17
N LEU A 147 -3.18 12.54 -5.17
CA LEU A 147 -2.22 12.83 -4.10
C LEU A 147 -1.16 13.82 -4.60
N ARG A 148 -0.46 14.49 -3.68
CA ARG A 148 0.80 15.15 -4.01
C ARG A 148 1.88 14.09 -4.15
N ARG A 149 2.88 14.34 -4.99
CA ARG A 149 4.06 13.47 -5.07
C ARG A 149 4.68 13.28 -3.67
N GLY A 150 4.98 12.03 -3.30
CA GLY A 150 5.57 11.66 -2.01
C GLY A 150 4.62 11.75 -0.81
N GLU A 151 3.37 12.17 -0.99
CA GLU A 151 2.38 12.25 0.11
C GLU A 151 2.12 10.87 0.74
N PHE A 152 1.96 9.85 -0.10
CA PHE A 152 1.77 8.48 0.36
C PHE A 152 2.95 8.00 1.23
N ASP A 153 4.18 8.19 0.76
CA ASP A 153 5.39 7.75 1.48
C ASP A 153 5.58 8.52 2.80
N ALA A 154 5.21 9.80 2.83
CA ALA A 154 5.25 10.60 4.06
C ALA A 154 4.29 10.02 5.13
N VAL A 155 3.08 9.63 4.74
CA VAL A 155 2.12 9.00 5.66
C VAL A 155 2.61 7.65 6.15
N LEU A 156 3.23 6.83 5.29
CA LEU A 156 3.85 5.57 5.72
C LEU A 156 4.93 5.80 6.79
N ARG A 157 5.80 6.80 6.59
CA ARG A 157 6.83 7.16 7.57
C ARG A 157 6.22 7.66 8.88
N MET A 158 5.22 8.53 8.83
CA MET A 158 4.52 8.98 10.03
C MET A 158 3.90 7.83 10.83
N PHE A 159 3.37 6.82 10.15
CA PHE A 159 2.89 5.61 10.83
C PHE A 159 4.04 4.87 11.53
N LEU A 160 5.14 4.60 10.82
CA LEU A 160 6.30 3.88 11.37
C LEU A 160 6.95 4.62 12.55
N ASP A 161 7.14 5.94 12.42
CA ASP A 161 7.71 6.80 13.46
C ASP A 161 6.79 6.90 14.69
N GLY A 162 5.48 6.73 14.49
CA GLY A 162 4.46 6.75 15.55
C GLY A 162 4.35 5.45 16.35
N LEU A 163 5.07 4.39 15.96
CA LEU A 163 5.10 3.13 16.69
C LEU A 163 6.19 3.14 17.76
N PRO A 164 5.98 2.44 18.90
CA PRO A 164 6.90 2.46 20.04
C PRO A 164 8.30 1.84 19.77
N PHE A 165 8.55 1.36 18.54
CA PHE A 165 9.84 0.79 18.12
C PHE A 165 10.49 1.57 16.96
N GLY A 166 9.87 2.64 16.45
CA GLY A 166 10.30 3.41 15.26
C GLY A 166 11.56 4.27 15.45
N GLY A 167 12.37 4.01 16.47
CA GLY A 167 13.60 4.74 16.75
C GLY A 167 14.74 3.79 17.14
N GLN A 168 15.40 3.22 16.14
CA GLN A 168 16.78 2.72 16.23
C GLN A 168 17.55 3.05 14.97
#